data_AF-J5E6Q6-F1
#
_entry.id   AF-J5E6Q6-F1
#
_cell.length_a   1.000
_cell.length_b   1.000
_cell.length_c   1.000
_cell.angle_alpha   90.00
_cell.angle_beta   90.00
_cell.angle_gamma   90.00
#
_symmetry.space_group_name_H-M   'P 1'
#
loop_
_entity.id
_entity.type
_entity.pdbx_description
1 polymer ?
#
loop_
_entity_poly.entity_id
_entity_poly.type
_entity_poly.pdbx_seq_one_letter_code
_entity_poly.pdbx_strand_id
1 'polypeptide(L)'
;MNRAQLDAEPGAVDVDVAAPAMEAVHLTLGFGAKTVLEEVSLSFPPRAVTSLLGPTGSGKTTFLRSMNRMNDKVSGYRHSGDVLLGGRSIFKERDLMEFRRRVGMLFQRPNPFPMSISDNVLSGVRAHKLVPRKEFGDVAEARLTEVGLWDAVKDRLGDSPFRLSGGQQQLLCLARTLAVNPEVLLLDEPTSSLDPSTTEKIEDLIRSLAGRLTVVIVTHDLAQAARIGDRTALFFDGRLVEEGPTEQLFLSPKHAETVRYVSGLFGDRRLLGVVVGADSAP
;
A
#
# COMPACT_ATOMS: atom_id res chain seq x y z
N MET A 1 4.10 -14.40 23.74
CA MET A 1 4.72 -13.94 22.48
C MET A 1 6.12 -13.42 22.80
N ASN A 2 7.09 -14.33 22.83
CA ASN A 2 8.49 -14.02 23.09
C ASN A 2 9.09 -13.32 21.85
N ARG A 3 10.29 -12.75 21.92
CA ARG A 3 11.00 -12.12 20.77
C ARG A 3 10.99 -13.02 19.51
N ALA A 4 11.17 -14.33 19.68
CA ALA A 4 11.09 -15.33 18.62
C ALA A 4 9.68 -15.53 17.98
N GLN A 5 8.60 -15.10 18.65
CA GLN A 5 7.24 -15.11 18.11
C GLN A 5 6.85 -13.79 17.45
N LEU A 6 7.56 -12.69 17.73
CA LEU A 6 7.48 -11.44 16.95
C LEU A 6 8.24 -11.55 15.63
N ASP A 7 9.29 -12.37 15.61
CA ASP A 7 10.05 -12.81 14.43
C ASP A 7 9.44 -14.05 13.75
N ALA A 8 8.40 -14.66 14.36
CA ALA A 8 7.74 -15.81 13.73
C ALA A 8 7.03 -15.32 12.47
N GLU A 9 7.38 -15.93 11.34
CA GLU A 9 6.69 -15.72 10.07
C GLU A 9 5.16 -15.76 10.32
N PRO A 10 4.39 -14.82 9.76
CA PRO A 10 2.94 -14.86 9.87
C PRO A 10 2.51 -16.26 9.48
N GLY A 11 1.74 -16.91 10.36
CA GLY A 11 1.50 -18.36 10.34
C GLY A 11 1.48 -18.86 8.90
N ALA A 12 2.47 -19.67 8.56
CA ALA A 12 2.65 -20.26 7.25
C ALA A 12 1.44 -21.17 6.98
N VAL A 13 0.32 -20.55 6.63
CA VAL A 13 -0.53 -21.10 5.60
C VAL A 13 0.41 -21.27 4.44
N ASP A 14 0.58 -22.50 3.95
CA ASP A 14 1.19 -22.75 2.65
C ASP A 14 0.41 -21.91 1.64
N VAL A 15 0.83 -20.65 1.48
CA VAL A 15 0.39 -19.80 0.38
C VAL A 15 1.07 -20.47 -0.78
N ASP A 16 0.29 -21.25 -1.51
CA ASP A 16 0.69 -21.75 -2.81
C ASP A 16 1.31 -20.57 -3.55
N VAL A 17 2.63 -20.62 -3.78
CA VAL A 17 3.41 -19.51 -4.31
C VAL A 17 2.94 -19.14 -5.72
N ALA A 18 2.13 -20.02 -6.34
CA ALA A 18 1.44 -19.77 -7.60
C ALA A 18 0.18 -18.89 -7.49
N ALA A 19 -0.47 -18.80 -6.32
CA ALA A 19 -1.72 -18.07 -6.15
C ALA A 19 -1.49 -16.63 -5.65
N PRO A 20 -2.22 -15.62 -6.17
CA PRO A 20 -2.09 -14.25 -5.72
C PRO A 20 -2.56 -14.12 -4.26
N ALA A 21 -1.84 -13.31 -3.46
CA ALA A 21 -2.25 -12.99 -2.10
C ALA A 21 -3.56 -12.19 -2.11
N MET A 22 -3.67 -11.26 -3.05
CA MET A 22 -4.87 -10.45 -3.28
C MET A 22 -5.08 -10.22 -4.77
N GLU A 23 -6.32 -10.12 -5.23
CA GLU A 23 -6.64 -9.95 -6.65
C GLU A 23 -7.91 -9.11 -6.81
N ALA A 24 -7.92 -8.19 -7.76
CA ALA A 24 -9.13 -7.56 -8.28
C ALA A 24 -9.57 -8.28 -9.56
N VAL A 25 -10.86 -8.61 -9.67
CA VAL A 25 -11.44 -9.37 -10.77
C VAL A 25 -12.56 -8.55 -11.41
N HIS A 26 -12.32 -8.03 -12.63
CA HIS A 26 -13.25 -7.19 -13.39
C HIS A 26 -13.87 -6.05 -12.54
N LEU A 27 -13.05 -5.42 -11.69
CA LEU A 27 -13.51 -4.47 -10.69
C LEU A 27 -13.85 -3.13 -11.35
N THR A 28 -15.13 -2.76 -11.29
CA THR A 28 -15.61 -1.43 -11.67
C THR A 28 -16.04 -0.69 -10.41
N LEU A 29 -15.59 0.55 -10.24
CA LEU A 29 -15.85 1.38 -9.06
C LEU A 29 -16.45 2.72 -9.47
N GLY A 30 -17.37 3.24 -8.67
CA GLY A 30 -17.92 4.57 -8.91
C GLY A 30 -18.63 5.19 -7.70
N PHE A 31 -19.01 6.45 -7.87
CA PHE A 31 -19.81 7.22 -6.91
C PHE A 31 -21.01 7.88 -7.62
N GLY A 32 -22.23 7.60 -7.16
CA GLY A 32 -23.46 8.09 -7.80
C GLY A 32 -23.54 7.63 -9.25
N ALA A 33 -23.58 8.56 -10.21
CA ALA A 33 -23.54 8.27 -11.65
C ALA A 33 -22.11 8.20 -12.23
N LYS A 34 -21.09 8.71 -11.53
CA LYS A 34 -19.72 8.79 -12.05
C LYS A 34 -18.99 7.46 -11.87
N THR A 35 -18.52 6.85 -12.96
CA THR A 35 -17.56 5.74 -12.91
C THR A 35 -16.15 6.30 -12.69
N VAL A 36 -15.40 5.71 -11.78
CA VAL A 36 -14.02 6.09 -11.44
C VAL A 36 -13.02 5.07 -11.98
N LEU A 37 -13.35 3.78 -11.87
CA LEU A 37 -12.59 2.69 -12.47
C LEU A 37 -13.52 1.77 -13.26
N GLU A 38 -13.05 1.24 -14.37
CA GLU A 38 -13.80 0.37 -15.27
C GLU A 38 -13.05 -0.94 -15.53
N GLU A 39 -13.66 -2.05 -15.13
CA GLU A 39 -13.23 -3.44 -15.38
C GLU A 39 -11.76 -3.76 -15.07
N VAL A 40 -11.24 -3.23 -13.97
CA VAL A 40 -9.84 -3.46 -13.57
C VAL A 40 -9.66 -4.89 -13.08
N SER A 41 -8.77 -5.64 -13.73
CA SER A 41 -8.30 -6.95 -13.26
C SER A 41 -6.81 -6.90 -12.97
N LEU A 42 -6.41 -7.16 -11.72
CA LEU A 42 -5.02 -7.03 -11.28
C LEU A 42 -4.74 -7.97 -10.12
N SER A 43 -3.67 -8.75 -10.24
CA SER A 43 -3.20 -9.69 -9.22
C SER A 43 -1.99 -9.13 -8.46
N PHE A 44 -1.98 -9.35 -7.14
CA PHE A 44 -0.90 -9.00 -6.23
C PHE A 44 -0.23 -10.28 -5.73
N PRO A 45 0.96 -10.63 -6.25
CA PRO A 45 1.64 -11.84 -5.82
C PRO A 45 2.07 -11.74 -4.36
N PRO A 46 2.11 -12.88 -3.63
CA PRO A 46 2.53 -12.89 -2.25
C PRO A 46 3.96 -12.38 -2.11
N ARG A 47 4.23 -11.67 -1.01
CA ARG A 47 5.60 -11.30 -0.59
C ARG A 47 6.35 -10.39 -1.58
N ALA A 48 5.62 -9.67 -2.45
CA ALA A 48 6.16 -8.73 -3.42
C ALA A 48 5.63 -7.31 -3.19
N VAL A 49 6.36 -6.32 -3.70
CA VAL A 49 5.96 -4.91 -3.76
C VAL A 49 5.38 -4.61 -5.13
N THR A 50 4.11 -4.20 -5.17
CA THR A 50 3.45 -3.74 -6.39
C THR A 50 3.17 -2.24 -6.32
N SER A 51 3.77 -1.48 -7.23
CA SER A 51 3.57 -0.03 -7.35
C SER A 51 2.40 0.28 -8.29
N LEU A 52 1.42 1.04 -7.81
CA LEU A 52 0.32 1.58 -8.60
C LEU A 52 0.69 3.01 -9.03
N LEU A 53 0.97 3.18 -10.32
CA LEU A 53 1.37 4.44 -10.95
C LEU A 53 0.24 5.06 -11.75
N GLY A 54 0.33 6.36 -12.02
CA GLY A 54 -0.61 7.06 -12.89
C GLY A 54 -0.85 8.51 -12.47
N PRO A 55 -1.43 9.34 -13.34
CA PRO A 55 -1.72 10.75 -13.02
C PRO A 55 -2.71 10.88 -11.87
N THR A 56 -2.73 12.06 -11.24
CA THR A 56 -3.75 12.42 -10.26
C THR A 56 -5.14 12.26 -10.86
N GLY A 57 -6.05 11.61 -10.12
CA GLY A 57 -7.42 11.36 -10.60
C GLY A 57 -7.62 10.08 -11.40
N SER A 58 -6.57 9.28 -11.67
CA SER A 58 -6.71 7.99 -12.39
C SER A 58 -7.39 6.87 -11.59
N GLY A 59 -7.85 7.14 -10.37
CA GLY A 59 -8.61 6.19 -9.55
C GLY A 59 -7.78 5.33 -8.58
N LYS A 60 -6.45 5.46 -8.53
CA LYS A 60 -5.54 4.66 -7.67
C LYS A 60 -5.94 4.60 -6.20
N THR A 61 -6.15 5.75 -5.56
CA THR A 61 -6.59 5.80 -4.15
C THR A 61 -7.99 5.19 -3.97
N THR A 62 -8.88 5.33 -4.96
CA THR A 62 -10.21 4.70 -4.92
C THR A 62 -10.09 3.17 -5.03
N PHE A 63 -9.22 2.70 -5.93
CA PHE A 63 -8.87 1.28 -6.05
C PHE A 63 -8.35 0.74 -4.71
N LEU A 64 -7.28 1.33 -4.19
CA LEU A 64 -6.61 0.90 -2.96
C LEU A 64 -7.56 0.87 -1.75
N ARG A 65 -8.38 1.92 -1.57
CA ARG A 65 -9.38 1.97 -0.49
C ARG A 65 -10.47 0.91 -0.62
N SER A 66 -10.78 0.48 -1.84
CA SER A 66 -11.77 -0.58 -2.07
C SER A 66 -11.20 -1.95 -1.71
N MET A 67 -9.89 -2.16 -1.93
CA MET A 67 -9.20 -3.39 -1.50
C MET A 67 -9.25 -3.62 0.02
N ASN A 68 -9.43 -2.56 0.82
CA ASN A 68 -9.64 -2.65 2.27
C ASN A 68 -11.06 -2.25 2.73
N ARG A 69 -12.02 -2.22 1.79
CA ARG A 69 -13.45 -1.92 2.06
C ARG A 69 -13.67 -0.64 2.86
N MET A 70 -12.85 0.38 2.60
CA MET A 70 -13.01 1.69 3.21
C MET A 70 -14.07 2.54 2.53
N ASN A 71 -14.33 2.27 1.24
CA ASN A 71 -15.34 3.00 0.48
C ASN A 71 -16.77 2.53 0.75
N ASP A 72 -16.98 1.37 1.38
CA ASP A 72 -18.30 0.77 1.63
C ASP A 72 -19.32 1.73 2.27
N LYS A 73 -18.85 2.67 3.10
CA LYS A 73 -19.71 3.65 3.80
C LYS A 73 -19.69 5.04 3.16
N VAL A 74 -18.97 5.24 2.07
CA VAL A 74 -18.93 6.51 1.36
C VAL A 74 -20.22 6.63 0.54
N SER A 75 -20.91 7.76 0.67
CA SER A 75 -22.19 7.99 0.00
C SER A 75 -22.08 7.80 -1.51
N GLY A 76 -23.03 7.04 -2.08
CA GLY A 76 -23.09 6.74 -3.50
C GLY A 76 -22.04 5.76 -4.01
N TYR A 77 -21.18 5.20 -3.15
CA TYR A 77 -20.22 4.17 -3.56
C TYR A 77 -20.94 2.96 -4.15
N ARG A 78 -20.46 2.53 -5.32
CA ARG A 78 -20.94 1.33 -6.01
C ARG A 78 -19.75 0.57 -6.58
N HIS A 79 -19.87 -0.74 -6.60
CA HIS A 79 -18.89 -1.61 -7.23
C HIS A 79 -19.58 -2.74 -8.01
N SER A 80 -18.89 -3.27 -9.01
CA SER A 80 -19.16 -4.57 -9.62
C SER A 80 -17.84 -5.31 -9.84
N GLY A 81 -17.90 -6.61 -10.13
CA GLY A 81 -16.72 -7.48 -10.04
C GLY A 81 -16.44 -7.88 -8.59
N ASP A 82 -15.24 -8.38 -8.33
CA ASP A 82 -14.85 -8.89 -7.02
C ASP A 82 -13.43 -8.47 -6.64
N VAL A 83 -13.13 -8.56 -5.35
CA VAL A 83 -11.77 -8.52 -4.84
C VAL A 83 -11.58 -9.74 -3.97
N LEU A 84 -10.55 -10.53 -4.26
CA LEU A 84 -10.23 -11.78 -3.60
C LEU A 84 -9.02 -11.59 -2.68
N LEU A 85 -9.08 -12.12 -1.45
CA LEU A 85 -7.96 -12.25 -0.53
C LEU A 85 -7.74 -13.75 -0.27
N GLY A 86 -6.63 -14.30 -0.76
CA GLY A 86 -6.37 -15.75 -0.73
C GLY A 86 -7.49 -16.56 -1.38
N GLY A 87 -7.96 -16.13 -2.55
CA GLY A 87 -9.03 -16.77 -3.33
C GLY A 87 -10.46 -16.57 -2.79
N ARG A 88 -10.66 -15.81 -1.71
CA ARG A 88 -11.98 -15.55 -1.12
C ARG A 88 -12.41 -14.10 -1.29
N SER A 89 -13.64 -13.90 -1.74
CA SER A 89 -14.24 -12.56 -1.90
C SER A 89 -14.24 -11.78 -0.59
N ILE A 90 -13.67 -10.58 -0.60
CA ILE A 90 -13.67 -9.66 0.55
C ILE A 90 -15.06 -9.08 0.79
N PHE A 91 -15.90 -8.97 -0.25
CA PHE A 91 -17.25 -8.41 -0.14
C PHE A 91 -18.22 -9.35 0.58
N LYS A 92 -17.90 -10.65 0.63
CA LYS A 92 -18.65 -11.66 1.40
C LYS A 92 -18.21 -11.74 2.87
N GLU A 93 -17.08 -11.14 3.22
CA GLU A 93 -16.57 -11.12 4.60
C GLU A 93 -17.49 -10.27 5.49
N ARG A 94 -17.88 -10.82 6.64
CA ARG A 94 -18.76 -10.16 7.61
C ARG A 94 -17.97 -9.56 8.76
N ASP A 95 -16.84 -10.17 9.13
CA ASP A 95 -15.95 -9.63 10.15
C ASP A 95 -14.97 -8.63 9.53
N LEU A 96 -15.44 -7.39 9.39
CA LEU A 96 -14.60 -6.29 8.89
C LEU A 96 -13.42 -5.98 9.81
N MET A 97 -13.51 -6.30 11.10
CA MET A 97 -12.43 -6.02 12.05
C MET A 97 -11.27 -6.98 11.78
N GLU A 98 -11.56 -8.29 11.69
CA GLU A 98 -10.55 -9.29 11.35
C GLU A 98 -10.01 -9.13 9.93
N PHE A 99 -10.88 -8.78 8.96
CA PHE A 99 -10.45 -8.46 7.61
C PHE A 99 -9.43 -7.32 7.57
N ARG A 100 -9.71 -6.21 8.25
CA ARG A 100 -8.83 -5.03 8.31
C ARG A 100 -7.57 -5.27 9.13
N ARG A 101 -7.55 -6.30 9.99
CA ARG A 101 -6.32 -6.78 10.63
C ARG A 101 -5.39 -7.43 9.60
N ARG A 102 -5.95 -8.26 8.71
CA ARG A 102 -5.20 -8.96 7.65
C ARG A 102 -4.79 -8.02 6.52
N VAL A 103 -5.58 -6.98 6.25
CA VAL A 103 -5.31 -5.96 5.21
C VAL A 103 -5.04 -4.61 5.88
N GLY A 104 -3.77 -4.39 6.25
CA GLY A 104 -3.31 -3.15 6.87
C GLY A 104 -3.29 -1.99 5.86
N MET A 105 -3.56 -0.77 6.31
CA MET A 105 -3.54 0.41 5.44
C MET A 105 -2.87 1.61 6.11
N LEU A 106 -1.94 2.23 5.39
CA LEU A 106 -1.31 3.51 5.71
C LEU A 106 -1.83 4.59 4.75
N PHE A 107 -2.21 5.74 5.30
CA PHE A 107 -2.75 6.86 4.53
C PHE A 107 -1.67 7.88 4.18
N GLN A 108 -1.93 8.66 3.13
CA GLN A 108 -1.06 9.77 2.70
C GLN A 108 -0.83 10.79 3.81
N ARG A 109 -1.91 11.18 4.50
CA ARG A 109 -1.82 12.05 5.67
C ARG A 109 -1.80 11.19 6.93
N PRO A 110 -0.78 11.33 7.79
CA PRO A 110 -0.72 10.56 9.02
C PRO A 110 -1.95 10.86 9.89
N ASN A 111 -2.50 9.81 10.49
CA ASN A 111 -3.70 9.89 11.34
C ASN A 111 -3.47 9.18 12.69
N PRO A 112 -2.52 9.67 13.52
CA PRO A 112 -2.36 9.13 14.84
C PRO A 112 -3.62 9.40 15.67
N PHE A 113 -3.96 8.45 16.54
CA PHE A 113 -5.08 8.59 17.45
C PHE A 113 -4.73 9.55 18.59
N PRO A 114 -5.73 10.26 19.18
CA PRO A 114 -5.54 11.16 20.31
C PRO A 114 -5.31 10.39 21.63
N MET A 115 -4.30 9.53 21.64
CA MET A 115 -3.82 8.71 22.75
C MET A 115 -2.29 8.74 22.76
N SER A 116 -1.63 8.07 23.70
CA SER A 116 -0.17 8.07 23.78
C SER A 116 0.51 7.45 22.54
N ILE A 117 1.81 7.71 22.35
CA ILE A 117 2.61 7.06 21.29
C ILE A 117 2.56 5.53 21.44
N SER A 118 2.75 5.01 22.66
CA SER A 118 2.69 3.56 22.91
C SER A 118 1.31 2.97 22.64
N ASP A 119 0.23 3.63 23.08
CA ASP A 119 -1.13 3.14 22.86
C ASP A 119 -1.54 3.20 21.39
N ASN A 120 -0.99 4.15 20.62
CA ASN A 120 -1.16 4.16 19.17
C ASN A 120 -0.67 2.85 18.56
N VAL A 121 0.58 2.46 18.86
CA VAL A 121 1.17 1.21 18.35
C VAL A 121 0.37 -0.01 18.79
N LEU A 122 -0.04 -0.04 20.07
CA LEU A 122 -0.71 -1.20 20.68
C LEU A 122 -2.22 -1.25 20.46
N SER A 123 -2.81 -0.26 19.82
CA SER A 123 -4.27 -0.15 19.65
C SER A 123 -4.89 -1.40 19.01
N GLY A 124 -4.35 -1.85 17.88
CA GLY A 124 -4.79 -3.08 17.20
C GLY A 124 -4.44 -4.35 17.99
N VAL A 125 -3.26 -4.39 18.61
CA VAL A 125 -2.80 -5.51 19.45
C VAL A 125 -3.78 -5.77 20.60
N ARG A 126 -4.26 -4.70 21.25
CA ARG A 126 -5.28 -4.75 22.31
C ARG A 126 -6.64 -5.19 21.78
N ALA A 127 -7.08 -4.60 20.66
CA ALA A 127 -8.38 -4.88 20.07
C ALA A 127 -8.53 -6.37 19.69
N HIS A 128 -7.47 -6.97 19.13
CA HIS A 128 -7.46 -8.37 18.70
C HIS A 128 -6.88 -9.33 19.75
N LYS A 129 -6.50 -8.83 20.94
CA LYS A 129 -5.90 -9.62 22.04
C LYS A 129 -4.73 -10.50 21.58
N LEU A 130 -3.87 -9.96 20.73
CA LEU A 130 -2.81 -10.74 20.07
C LEU A 130 -1.74 -11.24 21.05
N VAL A 131 -1.46 -10.46 22.10
CA VAL A 131 -0.47 -10.82 23.13
C VAL A 131 -0.97 -10.50 24.53
N PRO A 132 -0.43 -11.17 25.58
CA PRO A 132 -0.66 -10.78 26.97
C PRO A 132 -0.15 -9.37 27.28
N ARG A 133 -0.83 -8.67 28.19
CA ARG A 133 -0.46 -7.29 28.60
C ARG A 133 0.99 -7.10 29.03
N LYS A 134 1.60 -8.12 29.63
CA LYS A 134 3.01 -8.08 30.09
C LYS A 134 4.01 -7.91 28.94
N GLU A 135 3.61 -8.23 27.71
CA GLU A 135 4.46 -8.17 26.52
C GLU A 135 4.25 -6.89 25.70
N PHE A 136 3.34 -6.00 26.14
CA PHE A 136 3.01 -4.78 25.40
C PHE A 136 4.21 -3.84 25.24
N GLY A 137 5.09 -3.75 26.25
CA GLY A 137 6.32 -2.97 26.16
C GLY A 137 7.22 -3.48 25.03
N ASP A 138 7.48 -4.78 25.01
CA ASP A 138 8.32 -5.44 24.01
C ASP A 138 7.78 -5.26 22.60
N VAL A 139 6.46 -5.39 22.40
CA VAL A 139 5.84 -5.17 21.08
C VAL A 139 5.97 -3.71 20.65
N ALA A 140 5.72 -2.76 21.54
CA ALA A 140 5.83 -1.35 21.21
C ALA A 140 7.27 -0.98 20.83
N GLU A 141 8.25 -1.39 21.62
CA GLU A 141 9.68 -1.18 21.35
C GLU A 141 10.10 -1.82 20.03
N ALA A 142 9.74 -3.09 19.79
CA ALA A 142 10.10 -3.80 18.58
C ALA A 142 9.54 -3.11 17.33
N ARG A 143 8.26 -2.70 17.33
CA ARG A 143 7.62 -2.07 16.17
C ARG A 143 8.10 -0.65 15.95
N LEU A 144 8.36 0.12 17.01
CA LEU A 144 8.96 1.45 16.90
C LEU A 144 10.41 1.38 16.41
N THR A 145 11.13 0.32 16.76
CA THR A 145 12.50 0.08 16.28
C THR A 145 12.50 -0.33 14.81
N GLU A 146 11.61 -1.25 14.41
CA GLU A 146 11.47 -1.69 13.01
C GLU A 146 11.21 -0.51 12.06
N VAL A 147 10.43 0.49 12.49
CA VAL A 147 10.18 1.70 11.69
C VAL A 147 11.21 2.82 11.90
N GLY A 148 12.26 2.61 12.70
CA GLY A 148 13.30 3.61 12.96
C GLY A 148 12.82 4.85 13.75
N LEU A 149 11.75 4.71 14.54
CA LEU A 149 11.18 5.79 15.38
C LEU A 149 11.62 5.70 16.85
N TRP A 150 12.06 4.53 17.32
CA TRP A 150 12.35 4.25 18.73
C TRP A 150 13.22 5.30 19.41
N ASP A 151 14.39 5.61 18.86
CA ASP A 151 15.33 6.55 19.46
C ASP A 151 14.76 7.96 19.64
N ALA A 152 13.80 8.35 18.81
CA ALA A 152 13.15 9.66 18.90
C ALA A 152 12.01 9.70 19.93
N VAL A 153 11.54 8.56 20.45
CA VAL A 153 10.33 8.48 21.28
C VAL A 153 10.46 7.66 22.57
N LYS A 154 11.54 6.90 22.76
CA LYS A 154 11.73 5.98 23.90
C LYS A 154 11.52 6.62 25.28
N ASP A 155 11.95 7.88 25.44
CA ASP A 155 11.84 8.60 26.73
C ASP A 155 10.51 9.37 26.89
N ARG A 156 9.61 9.26 25.90
CA ARG A 156 8.34 10.01 25.84
C ARG A 156 7.18 9.19 25.27
N LEU A 157 7.17 7.88 25.49
CA LEU A 157 6.13 6.97 24.98
C LEU A 157 4.70 7.32 25.45
N GLY A 158 4.59 8.04 26.58
CA GLY A 158 3.32 8.54 27.12
C GLY A 158 2.81 9.83 26.47
N ASP A 159 3.63 10.51 25.67
CA ASP A 159 3.28 11.80 25.07
C ASP A 159 2.21 11.68 23.97
N SER A 160 1.56 12.81 23.70
CA SER A 160 0.68 12.95 22.55
C SER A 160 1.47 12.87 21.23
N PRO A 161 1.03 12.06 20.25
CA PRO A 161 1.69 11.92 18.95
C PRO A 161 1.62 13.18 18.11
N PHE A 162 0.72 14.12 18.42
CA PHE A 162 0.66 15.41 17.71
C PHE A 162 1.86 16.32 17.99
N ARG A 163 2.73 15.96 18.94
CA ARG A 163 4.04 16.60 19.16
C ARG A 163 5.13 16.10 18.23
N LEU A 164 4.89 15.03 17.49
CA LEU A 164 5.82 14.46 16.52
C LEU A 164 5.78 15.25 15.20
N SER A 165 6.90 15.26 14.46
CA SER A 165 6.91 15.79 13.09
C SER A 165 6.00 14.96 12.18
N GLY A 166 5.59 15.51 11.03
CA GLY A 166 4.73 14.77 10.08
C GLY A 166 5.33 13.41 9.66
N GLY A 167 6.63 13.37 9.41
CA GLY A 167 7.35 12.12 9.12
C GLY A 167 7.36 11.13 10.28
N GLN A 168 7.59 11.60 11.50
CA GLN A 168 7.51 10.76 12.70
C GLN A 168 6.09 10.23 12.96
N GLN A 169 5.05 11.04 12.69
CA GLN A 169 3.66 10.59 12.78
C GLN A 169 3.36 9.51 11.74
N GLN A 170 3.95 9.61 10.53
CA GLN A 170 3.81 8.59 9.49
C GLN A 170 4.46 7.27 9.92
N LEU A 171 5.69 7.31 10.43
CA LEU A 171 6.38 6.14 10.99
C LEU A 171 5.59 5.52 12.15
N LEU A 172 5.00 6.34 13.03
CA LEU A 172 4.14 5.84 14.11
C LEU A 172 2.89 5.11 13.57
N CYS A 173 2.24 5.68 12.55
CA CYS A 173 1.08 5.04 11.91
C CYS A 173 1.47 3.73 11.22
N LEU A 174 2.68 3.66 10.64
CA LEU A 174 3.22 2.44 10.06
C LEU A 174 3.52 1.39 11.13
N ALA A 175 4.17 1.77 12.24
CA ALA A 175 4.41 0.86 13.37
C ALA A 175 3.11 0.29 13.93
N ARG A 176 2.08 1.13 14.09
CA ARG A 176 0.73 0.70 14.48
C ARG A 176 0.13 -0.30 13.50
N THR A 177 0.32 -0.08 12.19
CA THR A 177 -0.19 -0.97 11.14
C THR A 177 0.53 -2.31 11.13
N LEU A 178 1.86 -2.30 11.32
CA LEU A 178 2.67 -3.52 11.39
C LEU A 178 2.49 -4.30 12.68
N ALA A 179 2.08 -3.65 13.78
CA ALA A 179 1.92 -4.29 15.09
C ALA A 179 0.87 -5.42 15.12
N VAL A 180 -0.05 -5.46 14.15
CA VAL A 180 -1.07 -6.51 14.03
C VAL A 180 -0.70 -7.63 13.05
N ASN A 181 0.52 -7.60 12.50
CA ASN A 181 1.04 -8.56 11.52
C ASN A 181 0.07 -8.81 10.36
N PRO A 182 -0.20 -7.78 9.51
CA PRO A 182 -1.07 -7.94 8.36
C PRO A 182 -0.46 -8.91 7.33
N GLU A 183 -1.28 -9.48 6.46
CA GLU A 183 -0.84 -10.29 5.30
C GLU A 183 -0.58 -9.39 4.08
N VAL A 184 -1.37 -8.33 3.95
CA VAL A 184 -1.28 -7.32 2.89
C VAL A 184 -1.16 -5.94 3.51
N LEU A 185 -0.18 -5.16 3.07
CA LEU A 185 0.04 -3.78 3.46
C LEU A 185 -0.26 -2.84 2.29
N LEU A 186 -1.28 -2.00 2.44
CA LEU A 186 -1.68 -1.00 1.46
C LEU A 186 -1.13 0.37 1.86
N LEU A 187 -0.44 1.04 0.95
CA LEU A 187 0.21 2.33 1.19
C LEU A 187 -0.32 3.37 0.19
N ASP A 188 -1.06 4.37 0.66
CA ASP A 188 -1.61 5.44 -0.18
C ASP A 188 -0.67 6.65 -0.13
N GLU A 189 0.23 6.80 -1.12
CA GLU A 189 1.22 7.90 -1.20
C GLU A 189 1.99 8.15 0.11
N PRO A 190 2.68 7.12 0.66
CA PRO A 190 3.18 7.17 2.03
C PRO A 190 4.26 8.24 2.28
N THR A 191 4.91 8.76 1.24
CA THR A 191 6.06 9.68 1.32
C THR A 191 5.83 11.04 0.64
N SER A 192 4.65 11.30 0.06
CA SER A 192 4.43 12.47 -0.82
C SER A 192 4.63 13.85 -0.18
N SER A 193 4.66 13.91 1.15
CA SER A 193 4.74 15.15 1.92
C SER A 193 5.83 15.11 2.98
N LEU A 194 6.82 14.22 2.81
CA LEU A 194 7.87 13.98 3.78
C LEU A 194 9.20 14.54 3.31
N ASP A 195 10.08 14.82 4.28
CA ASP A 195 11.46 15.20 3.99
C ASP A 195 12.25 13.99 3.41
N PRO A 196 13.34 14.23 2.66
CA PRO A 196 14.10 13.16 2.01
C PRO A 196 14.59 12.08 2.98
N SER A 197 14.99 12.44 4.21
CA SER A 197 15.53 11.49 5.18
C SER A 197 14.45 10.53 5.69
N THR A 198 13.22 11.02 5.89
CA THR A 198 12.10 10.16 6.27
C THR A 198 11.63 9.31 5.09
N THR A 199 11.63 9.86 3.87
CA THR A 199 11.30 9.10 2.65
C THR A 199 12.22 7.89 2.47
N GLU A 200 13.53 8.08 2.60
CA GLU A 200 14.52 7.00 2.49
C GLU A 200 14.26 5.89 3.52
N LYS A 201 14.04 6.26 4.79
CA LYS A 201 13.72 5.28 5.86
C LYS A 201 12.46 4.46 5.55
N ILE A 202 11.43 5.09 5.01
CA ILE A 202 10.18 4.39 4.64
C ILE A 202 10.42 3.47 3.44
N GLU A 203 11.18 3.91 2.44
CA GLU A 203 11.52 3.09 1.26
C GLU A 203 12.36 1.86 1.65
N ASP A 204 13.37 2.03 2.51
CA ASP A 204 14.19 0.94 3.02
C ASP A 204 13.36 -0.05 3.84
N LEU A 205 12.46 0.46 4.69
CA LEU A 205 11.54 -0.40 5.43
C LEU A 205 10.64 -1.20 4.47
N ILE A 206 10.02 -0.56 3.47
CA ILE A 206 9.18 -1.25 2.49
C ILE A 206 9.97 -2.36 1.78
N ARG A 207 11.21 -2.08 1.37
CA ARG A 207 12.10 -3.07 0.76
C ARG A 207 12.40 -4.23 1.71
N SER A 208 12.60 -3.96 3.00
CA SER A 208 12.82 -5.01 4.02
C SER A 208 11.55 -5.80 4.40
N LEU A 209 10.37 -5.27 4.08
CA LEU A 209 9.09 -5.96 4.22
C LEU A 209 8.81 -6.86 3.02
N ALA A 210 9.41 -6.57 1.86
CA ALA A 210 9.43 -7.47 0.72
C ALA A 210 10.01 -8.84 1.14
N GLY A 211 9.45 -9.93 0.63
CA GLY A 211 9.76 -11.28 1.08
C GLY A 211 8.96 -11.76 2.30
N ARG A 212 8.41 -10.85 3.13
CA ARG A 212 7.57 -11.19 4.30
C ARG A 212 6.10 -10.83 4.11
N LEU A 213 5.84 -9.69 3.47
CA LEU A 213 4.50 -9.12 3.30
C LEU A 213 4.20 -8.84 1.83
N THR A 214 2.92 -8.92 1.46
CA THR A 214 2.46 -8.38 0.18
C THR A 214 2.25 -6.89 0.34
N VAL A 215 2.96 -6.06 -0.44
CA VAL A 215 2.87 -4.60 -0.34
C VAL A 215 2.28 -4.03 -1.61
N VAL A 216 1.27 -3.18 -1.47
CA VAL A 216 0.69 -2.41 -2.59
C VAL A 216 0.86 -0.94 -2.28
N ILE A 217 1.65 -0.23 -3.09
CA ILE A 217 1.93 1.19 -2.90
C ILE A 217 1.37 2.02 -4.05
N VAL A 218 0.53 3.00 -3.73
CA VAL A 218 0.18 4.07 -4.65
C VAL A 218 1.25 5.13 -4.57
N THR A 219 1.82 5.50 -5.70
CA THR A 219 2.76 6.62 -5.79
C THR A 219 2.66 7.29 -7.16
N HIS A 220 3.07 8.55 -7.21
CA HIS A 220 3.30 9.28 -8.47
C HIS A 220 4.80 9.56 -8.69
N ASP A 221 5.66 9.12 -7.76
CA ASP A 221 7.11 9.20 -7.88
C ASP A 221 7.62 7.96 -8.65
N LEU A 222 7.98 8.21 -9.90
CA LEU A 222 8.56 7.20 -10.80
C LEU A 222 9.86 6.62 -10.25
N ALA A 223 10.71 7.46 -9.65
CA ALA A 223 11.99 7.03 -9.13
C ALA A 223 11.79 6.17 -7.88
N GLN A 224 10.83 6.50 -7.02
CA GLN A 224 10.42 5.64 -5.92
C GLN A 224 9.96 4.27 -6.43
N ALA A 225 9.00 4.24 -7.35
CA ALA A 225 8.48 2.98 -7.89
C ALA A 225 9.59 2.11 -8.50
N ALA A 226 10.51 2.72 -9.27
CA ALA A 226 11.67 2.04 -9.82
C ALA A 226 12.64 1.51 -8.74
N ARG A 227 12.81 2.24 -7.63
CA ARG A 227 13.67 1.82 -6.53
C ARG A 227 13.09 0.67 -5.71
N ILE A 228 11.78 0.63 -5.44
CA ILE A 228 11.21 -0.30 -4.44
C ILE A 228 10.25 -1.36 -5.00
N GLY A 229 9.72 -1.18 -6.21
CA GLY A 229 8.68 -2.06 -6.75
C GLY A 229 9.25 -3.26 -7.48
N ASP A 230 8.78 -4.47 -7.14
CA ASP A 230 9.02 -5.68 -7.94
C ASP A 230 8.13 -5.68 -9.19
N ARG A 231 6.89 -5.20 -9.01
CA ARG A 231 5.90 -5.03 -10.08
C ARG A 231 5.37 -3.62 -10.10
N THR A 232 4.89 -3.22 -11.27
CA THR A 232 4.26 -1.93 -11.48
C THR A 232 2.98 -2.10 -12.30
N ALA A 233 1.95 -1.34 -11.96
CA ALA A 233 0.68 -1.26 -12.67
C ALA A 233 0.36 0.21 -12.96
N LEU A 234 0.19 0.57 -14.23
CA LEU A 234 -0.15 1.92 -14.66
C LEU A 234 -1.66 2.09 -14.80
N PHE A 235 -2.21 3.02 -14.04
CA PHE A 235 -3.60 3.44 -14.12
C PHE A 235 -3.72 4.75 -14.89
N PHE A 236 -4.58 4.78 -15.91
CA PHE A 236 -4.84 5.96 -16.72
C PHE A 236 -6.33 6.08 -17.04
N ASP A 237 -6.91 7.27 -16.88
CA ASP A 237 -8.33 7.54 -17.16
C ASP A 237 -9.32 6.49 -16.67
N GLY A 238 -9.08 5.97 -15.45
CA GLY A 238 -9.95 4.99 -14.82
C GLY A 238 -9.74 3.54 -15.26
N ARG A 239 -8.66 3.24 -15.97
CA ARG A 239 -8.35 1.89 -16.49
C ARG A 239 -6.95 1.47 -16.12
N LEU A 240 -6.75 0.15 -16.03
CA LEU A 240 -5.42 -0.45 -16.01
C LEU A 240 -4.89 -0.51 -17.44
N VAL A 241 -3.79 0.20 -17.70
CA VAL A 241 -3.18 0.31 -19.04
C VAL A 241 -2.16 -0.80 -19.25
N GLU A 242 -1.23 -0.95 -18.33
CA GLU A 242 -0.13 -1.89 -18.42
C GLU A 242 0.25 -2.34 -17.02
N GLU A 243 0.60 -3.61 -16.87
CA GLU A 243 1.11 -4.17 -15.63
C GLU A 243 2.20 -5.20 -15.91
N GLY A 244 3.14 -5.36 -15.00
CA GLY A 244 4.24 -6.32 -15.17
C GLY A 244 5.40 -6.07 -14.22
N PRO A 245 6.54 -6.74 -14.46
CA PRO A 245 7.79 -6.46 -13.74
C PRO A 245 8.16 -4.98 -13.89
N THR A 246 8.53 -4.32 -12.79
CA THR A 246 8.85 -2.89 -12.80
C THR A 246 9.91 -2.56 -13.84
N GLU A 247 10.99 -3.32 -13.89
CA GLU A 247 12.06 -3.10 -14.87
C GLU A 247 11.55 -3.09 -16.32
N GLN A 248 10.63 -3.99 -16.69
CA GLN A 248 10.06 -4.03 -18.03
C GLN A 248 9.22 -2.80 -18.35
N LEU A 249 8.39 -2.32 -17.41
CA LEU A 249 7.55 -1.14 -17.64
C LEU A 249 8.37 0.14 -17.81
N PHE A 250 9.54 0.22 -17.18
CA PHE A 250 10.41 1.40 -17.26
C PHE A 250 11.39 1.34 -18.43
N LEU A 251 11.90 0.17 -18.80
CA LEU A 251 12.91 0.01 -19.87
C LEU A 251 12.30 -0.31 -21.24
N SER A 252 11.19 -1.04 -21.28
CA SER A 252 10.56 -1.49 -22.54
C SER A 252 9.04 -1.58 -22.39
N PRO A 253 8.36 -0.45 -22.10
CA PRO A 253 6.91 -0.40 -22.01
C PRO A 253 6.24 -0.82 -23.32
N LYS A 254 5.12 -1.53 -23.20
CA LYS A 254 4.37 -2.06 -24.36
C LYS A 254 3.28 -1.11 -24.84
N HIS A 255 2.80 -0.21 -23.98
CA HIS A 255 1.74 0.74 -24.30
C HIS A 255 2.27 2.17 -24.46
N ALA A 256 1.72 2.90 -25.44
CA ALA A 256 2.13 4.27 -25.74
C ALA A 256 1.90 5.23 -24.57
N GLU A 257 0.81 5.04 -23.82
CA GLU A 257 0.51 5.77 -22.59
C GLU A 257 1.57 5.51 -21.51
N THR A 258 2.03 4.27 -21.37
CA THR A 258 3.13 3.92 -20.46
C THR A 258 4.43 4.58 -20.87
N VAL A 259 4.81 4.51 -22.16
CA VAL A 259 5.98 5.21 -22.71
C VAL A 259 5.96 6.68 -22.33
N ARG A 260 4.82 7.36 -22.57
CA ARG A 260 4.65 8.78 -22.24
C ARG A 260 4.80 9.05 -20.75
N TYR A 261 4.31 8.14 -19.90
CA TYR A 261 4.25 8.33 -18.44
C TYR A 261 5.64 8.21 -17.84
N VAL A 262 6.33 7.13 -18.15
CA VAL A 262 7.67 6.87 -17.60
C VAL A 262 8.73 7.81 -18.15
N SER A 263 8.55 8.33 -19.38
CA SER A 263 9.46 9.33 -19.98
C SER A 263 9.22 10.77 -19.49
N GLY A 264 8.20 11.01 -18.67
CA GLY A 264 7.87 12.35 -18.18
C GLY A 264 7.28 13.29 -19.23
N LEU A 265 6.87 12.78 -20.41
CA LEU A 265 6.27 13.54 -21.51
C LEU A 265 4.79 13.93 -21.27
N PHE A 266 4.32 13.89 -20.02
CA PHE A 266 2.94 14.17 -19.67
C PHE A 266 2.66 15.68 -19.65
N GLY A 267 1.92 16.15 -20.66
CA GLY A 267 1.45 17.53 -20.77
C GLY A 267 1.69 18.20 -22.13
N ASP A 268 2.56 17.64 -22.97
CA ASP A 268 2.91 18.25 -24.26
C ASP A 268 2.33 17.47 -25.45
N ARG A 269 1.22 17.97 -26.01
CA ARG A 269 0.56 17.39 -27.19
C ARG A 269 1.40 17.50 -28.47
N ARG A 270 2.51 18.26 -28.51
CA ARG A 270 3.30 18.47 -29.74
C ARG A 270 4.32 17.38 -30.04
N LEU A 271 4.79 16.65 -29.03
CA LEU A 271 5.75 15.55 -29.20
C LEU A 271 5.10 14.22 -29.64
N LEU A 272 3.77 14.22 -29.80
CA LEU A 272 2.95 13.07 -30.19
C LEU A 272 3.33 12.43 -31.54
N GLY A 273 3.94 13.19 -32.46
CA GLY A 273 4.26 12.70 -33.81
C GLY A 273 5.66 12.09 -33.99
N VAL A 274 6.59 12.30 -33.04
CA VAL A 274 8.00 11.92 -33.24
C VAL A 274 8.34 10.57 -32.60
N VAL A 275 7.73 10.23 -31.45
CA VAL A 275 8.03 8.97 -30.74
C VAL A 275 7.31 7.76 -31.37
N VAL A 276 6.17 7.98 -32.03
CA VAL A 276 5.38 6.91 -32.67
C VAL A 276 5.83 6.66 -34.14
N GLY A 277 6.72 7.50 -34.68
CA GLY A 277 7.09 7.48 -36.10
C GLY A 277 8.37 6.72 -36.46
N ALA A 278 8.98 5.96 -35.55
CA ALA A 278 10.24 5.27 -35.82
C ALA A 278 10.09 3.83 -36.36
N ASP A 279 8.89 3.23 -36.29
CA ASP A 279 8.64 1.87 -36.81
C ASP A 279 7.41 1.85 -37.72
N SER A 280 7.53 2.40 -38.93
CA SER A 280 6.68 2.00 -40.06
C SER A 280 7.27 2.43 -41.41
N ALA A 281 8.12 1.59 -42.00
CA ALA A 281 8.23 1.35 -43.45
C ALA A 281 9.24 0.21 -43.72
N PRO A 282 9.06 -0.59 -44.79
CA PRO A 282 9.59 -1.95 -44.93
C PRO A 282 11.08 -2.04 -45.30
#